data_AF-A0A0J6ZD17-F1
#
_entry.id   AF-A0A0J6ZD17-F1
#
_cell.length_a   1.000
_cell.length_b   1.000
_cell.length_c   1.000
_cell.angle_alpha   90.00
_cell.angle_beta   90.00
_cell.angle_gamma   90.00
#
_symmetry.space_group_name_H-M   'P 1'
#
loop_
_entity.id
_entity.type
_entity.pdbx_description
1 polymer ?
#
loop_
_entity_poly.entity_id
_entity_poly.type
_entity_poly.pdbx_seq_one_letter_code
_entity_poly.pdbx_strand_id
1 'polypeptide(L)'
;MPEYVRVERSGPAIRAALAEASPDELPEFEAEFRIALAEADDDFDLSRVTAVLDRWWGRAHLRLNPPTPEERAVVEQVARGDFRGLSSTP
;
A
#
# COMPACT_ATOMS: atom_id res chain seq x y z
N MET A 1 1.14 -20.45 6.73
CA MET A 1 1.12 -19.01 6.40
C MET A 1 0.08 -18.81 5.32
N PRO A 2 -0.84 -17.85 5.47
CA PRO A 2 -1.79 -17.54 4.39
C PRO A 2 -1.04 -17.22 3.10
N GLU A 3 -1.61 -17.62 1.97
CA GLU A 3 -1.08 -17.30 0.65
C GLU A 3 -1.52 -15.89 0.29
N TYR A 4 -0.55 -14.98 0.14
CA TYR A 4 -0.82 -13.58 -0.20
C TYR A 4 -0.61 -13.31 -1.68
N VAL A 5 -1.53 -12.55 -2.27
CA VAL A 5 -1.39 -12.00 -3.61
C VAL A 5 -0.30 -10.93 -3.59
N ARG A 6 0.75 -11.15 -4.39
CA ARG A 6 1.84 -10.20 -4.57
C ARG A 6 1.43 -9.12 -5.56
N VAL A 7 1.66 -7.87 -5.17
CA VAL A 7 1.52 -6.70 -6.04
C VAL A 7 2.92 -6.16 -6.30
N GLU A 8 3.27 -5.89 -7.55
CA GLU A 8 4.52 -5.20 -7.86
C GLU A 8 4.42 -3.73 -7.43
N ARG A 9 5.53 -3.14 -6.96
CA ARG A 9 5.62 -1.71 -6.64
C ARG A 9 5.78 -0.88 -7.92
N SER A 10 4.77 -0.95 -8.79
CA SER A 10 4.73 -0.21 -10.05
C SER A 10 3.34 0.37 -10.29
N GLY A 11 3.29 1.50 -11.00
CA GLY A 11 2.03 2.20 -11.31
C GLY A 11 1.00 1.27 -11.98
N PRO A 12 1.33 0.54 -13.06
CA PRO A 12 0.40 -0.39 -13.70
C PRO A 12 -0.11 -1.52 -12.80
N ALA A 13 0.76 -2.11 -11.97
CA ALA A 13 0.38 -3.20 -11.08
C ALA A 13 -0.56 -2.73 -9.96
N ILE A 14 -0.25 -1.59 -9.34
CA ILE A 14 -1.11 -0.96 -8.33
C ILE A 14 -2.47 -0.60 -8.95
N ARG A 15 -2.47 0.00 -10.16
CA ARG A 15 -3.69 0.32 -10.89
C ARG A 15 -4.57 -0.90 -11.13
N ALA A 16 -3.98 -2.01 -11.60
CA ALA A 16 -4.69 -3.26 -11.84
C ALA A 16 -5.26 -3.84 -10.54
N ALA A 17 -4.46 -3.87 -9.47
CA ALA A 17 -4.88 -4.34 -8.16
C ALA A 17 -6.06 -3.53 -7.59
N LEU A 18 -6.04 -2.20 -7.74
CA LEU A 18 -7.15 -1.34 -7.30
C LEU A 18 -8.39 -1.54 -8.16
N ALA A 19 -8.25 -1.66 -9.48
CA ALA A 19 -9.39 -1.93 -10.37
C ALA A 19 -10.13 -3.22 -10.00
N GLU A 20 -9.40 -4.24 -9.55
CA GLU A 20 -9.97 -5.52 -9.11
C GLU A 20 -10.56 -5.46 -7.69
N ALA A 21 -9.80 -4.96 -6.71
CA ALA A 21 -10.15 -5.10 -5.31
C ALA A 21 -10.82 -3.87 -4.68
N SER A 22 -10.66 -2.68 -5.28
CA SER A 22 -11.21 -1.42 -4.75
C SER A 22 -11.37 -0.36 -5.85
N PRO A 23 -12.31 -0.55 -6.80
CA PRO A 23 -12.47 0.35 -7.94
C PRO A 23 -12.84 1.78 -7.53
N ASP A 24 -13.43 1.97 -6.35
CA ASP A 24 -13.74 3.31 -5.81
C ASP A 24 -12.49 4.12 -5.43
N GLU A 25 -11.37 3.47 -5.14
CA GLU A 25 -10.10 4.12 -4.76
C GLU A 25 -9.21 4.38 -6.00
N LEU A 26 -9.51 3.75 -7.13
CA LEU A 26 -8.74 3.88 -8.37
C LEU A 26 -8.65 5.34 -8.86
N PRO A 27 -9.73 6.15 -8.89
CA PRO A 27 -9.64 7.54 -9.34
C PRO A 27 -8.71 8.40 -8.49
N GLU A 28 -8.68 8.17 -7.17
CA GLU A 28 -7.80 8.91 -6.25
C GLU A 28 -6.33 8.56 -6.51
N PHE A 29 -6.01 7.26 -6.65
CA PHE A 29 -4.67 6.82 -7.04
C PHE A 29 -4.22 7.46 -8.36
N GLU A 30 -5.05 7.38 -9.41
CA GLU A 30 -4.68 7.92 -10.70
C GLU A 30 -4.52 9.45 -10.68
N ALA A 31 -5.28 10.16 -9.85
CA ALA A 31 -5.14 11.60 -9.67
C ALA A 31 -3.80 11.94 -8.98
N GLU A 32 -3.52 11.33 -7.83
CA GLU A 32 -2.27 11.56 -7.09
C GLU A 32 -1.03 11.19 -7.93
N PHE A 33 -1.09 10.07 -8.65
CA PHE A 33 0.02 9.62 -9.49
C PHE A 33 0.27 10.55 -10.68
N ARG A 34 -0.79 11.06 -11.33
CA ARG A 34 -0.63 12.05 -12.41
C ARG A 34 -0.05 13.37 -11.92
N ILE A 35 -0.47 13.85 -10.74
CA ILE A 35 0.07 15.07 -10.13
C ILE A 35 1.56 14.88 -9.85
N ALA A 36 1.95 13.80 -9.18
CA ALA A 36 3.35 13.53 -8.86
C ALA A 36 4.23 13.41 -10.11
N LEU A 37 3.72 12.81 -11.18
CA LEU A 37 4.43 12.73 -12.46
C LEU A 37 4.59 14.10 -13.13
N ALA A 38 3.57 14.96 -13.08
CA ALA A 38 3.66 16.31 -13.64
C ALA A 38 4.68 17.16 -12.89
N GLU A 39 4.66 17.14 -11.56
CA GLU A 39 5.63 17.88 -10.76
C GLU A 39 7.06 17.33 -10.95
N ALA A 40 7.21 16.01 -11.15
CA ALA A 40 8.51 15.42 -11.45
C ALA A 40 9.01 15.75 -12.86
N ASP A 41 8.12 16.03 -13.82
CA ASP A 41 8.50 16.54 -15.14
C ASP A 41 9.07 17.96 -15.03
N ASP A 42 8.52 18.77 -14.13
CA ASP A 42 8.96 20.16 -13.89
C ASP A 42 10.34 20.25 -13.22
N ASP A 43 10.62 19.40 -12.23
CA ASP A 43 11.83 19.51 -11.40
C ASP A 43 12.75 18.28 -11.35
N PHE A 44 12.41 17.22 -12.07
CA PHE A 44 13.16 15.96 -12.14
C PHE A 44 13.33 15.23 -10.80
N ASP A 45 12.60 15.61 -9.74
CA ASP A 45 12.60 14.90 -8.46
C ASP A 45 11.50 13.81 -8.43
N LEU A 46 11.94 12.55 -8.43
CA LEU A 46 11.07 11.37 -8.37
C LEU A 46 10.66 10.97 -6.94
N SER A 47 11.07 11.71 -5.91
CA SER A 47 10.74 11.42 -4.52
C SER A 47 9.22 11.36 -4.30
N ARG A 48 8.47 12.28 -4.90
CA ARG A 48 7.00 12.34 -4.85
C ARG A 48 6.34 11.13 -5.52
N VAL A 49 6.84 10.75 -6.70
CA VAL A 49 6.36 9.56 -7.43
C VAL A 49 6.57 8.30 -6.59
N THR A 50 7.75 8.16 -5.98
CA THR A 50 8.09 7.03 -5.11
C THR A 50 7.18 6.99 -3.88
N ALA A 51 6.92 8.13 -3.24
CA ALA A 51 6.03 8.21 -2.08
C ALA A 51 4.59 7.81 -2.41
N VAL A 52 4.07 8.22 -3.57
CA VAL A 52 2.75 7.78 -4.07
C VAL A 52 2.74 6.27 -4.28
N LEU A 53 3.75 5.71 -4.94
CA LEU A 53 3.84 4.27 -5.17
C LEU A 53 3.89 3.48 -3.85
N ASP A 54 4.68 3.90 -2.88
CA ASP A 54 4.80 3.20 -1.59
C ASP A 54 3.48 3.23 -0.79
N ARG A 55 2.83 4.40 -0.72
CA ARG A 55 1.53 4.55 -0.05
C ARG A 55 0.47 3.65 -0.68
N TRP A 56 0.34 3.73 -2.01
CA TRP A 56 -0.72 3.01 -2.72
C TRP A 56 -0.44 1.53 -2.88
N TRP A 57 0.83 1.12 -2.91
CA TRP A 57 1.20 -0.29 -2.87
C TRP A 57 0.76 -0.95 -1.56
N GLY A 58 1.01 -0.32 -0.41
CA GLY A 58 0.55 -0.83 0.88
C GLY A 58 -0.98 -0.94 0.94
N ARG A 59 -1.69 0.06 0.39
CA ARG A 59 -3.15 0.04 0.32
C ARG A 59 -3.67 -1.06 -0.59
N ALA A 60 -3.15 -1.18 -1.81
CA ALA A 60 -3.52 -2.22 -2.76
C ALA A 60 -3.27 -3.63 -2.19
N HIS A 61 -2.14 -3.82 -1.50
CA HIS A 61 -1.82 -5.07 -0.82
C HIS A 61 -2.88 -5.43 0.23
N LEU A 62 -3.29 -4.48 1.09
CA LEU A 62 -4.31 -4.70 2.12
C LEU A 62 -5.72 -4.93 1.54
N ARG A 63 -6.02 -4.38 0.35
CA ARG A 63 -7.30 -4.63 -0.33
C ARG A 63 -7.38 -6.04 -0.92
N LEU A 64 -6.31 -6.50 -1.56
CA LEU A 64 -6.21 -7.86 -2.08
C LEU A 64 -6.01 -8.91 -0.98
N ASN A 65 -5.38 -8.51 0.13
CA ASN A 65 -5.07 -9.38 1.26
C ASN A 65 -5.64 -8.77 2.54
N PRO A 66 -6.97 -8.81 2.75
CA PRO A 66 -7.56 -8.33 3.99
C PRO A 66 -6.95 -9.06 5.19
N PRO A 67 -6.53 -8.35 6.25
CA PRO A 67 -5.90 -8.99 7.40
C PRO A 67 -6.79 -10.08 8.00
N THR A 68 -6.17 -11.16 8.46
CA THR A 68 -6.86 -12.21 9.22
C THR A 68 -7.30 -11.69 10.60
N PRO A 69 -8.25 -12.34 11.28
CA PRO A 69 -8.59 -11.98 12.66
C PRO A 69 -7.38 -12.01 13.60
N GLU A 70 -6.46 -12.95 13.40
CA GLU A 70 -5.22 -13.08 14.18
C GLU A 70 -4.28 -11.90 13.95
N GLU A 71 -4.07 -11.51 12.69
CA GLU A 71 -3.26 -10.33 12.34
C GLU A 71 -3.87 -9.03 12.87
N ARG A 72 -5.20 -8.88 12.81
CA ARG A 72 -5.90 -7.73 13.41
C ARG A 72 -5.69 -7.67 14.91
N ALA A 73 -5.78 -8.81 15.61
CA ALA A 73 -5.54 -8.88 17.04
C ALA A 73 -4.11 -8.46 17.42
N VAL A 74 -3.12 -8.81 16.59
CA VAL A 74 -1.73 -8.34 16.77
C VAL A 74 -1.63 -6.83 16.60
N VAL A 75 -2.26 -6.25 15.57
CA VAL A 75 -2.28 -4.79 15.37
C VAL A 75 -2.94 -4.09 16.56
N GLU A 76 -4.06 -4.60 17.07
CA GLU A 76 -4.75 -4.07 18.26
C GLU A 76 -3.93 -4.23 19.55
N GLN A 77 -3.13 -5.29 19.67
CA GLN A 77 -2.19 -5.48 20.77
C GLN A 77 -1.14 -4.36 20.75
N VAL A 78 -0.48 -4.16 19.60
CA VAL A 78 0.52 -3.11 19.39
C VAL A 78 -0.05 -1.71 19.61
N ALA A 79 -1.25 -1.44 19.11
CA ALA A 79 -1.92 -0.15 19.28
C ALA A 79 -2.18 0.21 20.75
N ARG A 80 -2.29 -0.80 21.63
CA ARG A 80 -2.40 -0.62 23.10
C ARG A 80 -1.04 -0.54 23.81
N GLY A 81 0.06 -0.53 23.05
CA GLY A 81 1.43 -0.50 23.58
C GLY A 81 1.91 -1.85 24.12
N ASP A 82 1.22 -2.95 23.81
CA ASP A 82 1.63 -4.29 24.24
C ASP A 82 2.45 -4.98 23.14
N PHE A 83 3.76 -5.08 23.37
CA PHE A 83 4.70 -5.67 22.42
C PHE A 83 5.13 -7.09 22.79
N ARG A 84 4.49 -7.71 23.80
CA ARG A 84 4.88 -9.04 24.26
C ARG A 84 4.71 -10.07 23.14
N GLY A 85 5.70 -10.97 23.01
CA GLY A 85 5.68 -12.04 22.01
C GLY A 85 5.97 -11.60 20.57
N LEU A 86 6.17 -10.30 20.32
CA LEU A 86 6.59 -9.81 19.02
C LEU A 86 8.11 -9.89 18.91
N SER A 87 8.62 -10.68 17.97
CA SER A 87 10.04 -10.70 17.67
C SER A 87 10.38 -9.62 16.65
N SER A 88 11.25 -8.69 17.03
CA SER A 88 11.88 -7.74 16.11
C SER A 88 13.05 -8.46 15.41
N THR A 89 12.77 -9.32 14.44
CA THR A 89 13.86 -9.83 13.59
C THR A 89 13.97 -8.88 12.39
N PRO A 90 15.14 -8.28 12.13
CA PRO A 90 15.36 -7.37 11.02
C PRO A 90 15.30 -8.06 9.66
#